data_AF-K1V449-F1
#
_entry.id   AF-K1V449-F1
#
_cell.length_a   1.000
_cell.length_b   1.000
_cell.length_c   1.000
_cell.angle_alpha   90.00
_cell.angle_beta   90.00
_cell.angle_gamma   90.00
#
_symmetry.space_group_name_H-M   'P 1'
#
loop_
_entity.id
_entity.type
_entity.pdbx_description
1 polymer ?
#
loop_
_entity_poly.entity_id
_entity_poly.type
_entity_poly.pdbx_seq_one_letter_code
_entity_poly.pdbx_strand_id
1 'polypeptide(L)'
;MVKSSETERKERMDTSNLMEQILSSDNLNRAYLQVVRNKGAEGVDGMKYTELKEHLAKNGEIIKEQLRTRKYKPQPVRRVEIPKPDGGVRNLGIPTVTDRFIQQAIAQV
;
A
#
# COMPACT_ATOMS: atom_id res chain seq x y z
N MET A 1 23.58 -6.73 41.90
CA MET A 1 24.47 -6.29 40.79
C MET A 1 23.61 -6.21 39.53
N VAL A 2 23.07 -5.02 39.25
CA VAL A 2 22.16 -4.76 38.14
C VAL A 2 23.00 -4.59 36.88
N LYS A 3 23.12 -5.64 36.07
CA LYS A 3 23.73 -5.60 34.73
C LYS A 3 22.93 -6.49 33.79
N SER A 4 21.72 -6.07 33.44
CA SER A 4 20.93 -6.80 32.43
C SER A 4 19.93 -5.95 31.65
N SER A 5 19.96 -4.61 31.76
CA SER A 5 18.97 -3.75 31.06
C SER A 5 19.52 -3.00 29.84
N GLU A 6 20.80 -3.14 29.51
CA GLU A 6 21.42 -2.42 28.38
C GLU A 6 21.53 -3.28 27.10
N THR A 7 21.45 -4.60 27.22
CA THR A 7 21.68 -5.54 26.11
C THR A 7 20.41 -5.88 25.31
N GLU A 8 19.23 -5.48 25.77
CA GLU A 8 17.94 -5.72 25.08
C GLU A 8 17.46 -4.54 24.20
N ARG A 9 18.27 -3.47 24.08
CA ARG A 9 18.10 -2.50 22.98
C ARG A 9 18.60 -3.13 21.69
N LYS A 10 17.87 -4.13 21.19
CA LYS A 10 17.88 -4.57 19.80
C LYS A 10 17.96 -3.29 18.95
N GLU A 11 19.01 -3.15 18.13
CA GLU A 11 19.26 -1.99 17.27
C GLU A 11 17.93 -1.46 16.74
N ARG A 12 17.50 -0.28 17.20
CA ARG A 12 16.31 0.34 16.63
C ARG A 12 16.65 0.60 15.18
N MET A 13 15.96 -0.09 14.26
CA MET A 13 16.09 0.15 12.82
C MET A 13 15.98 1.66 12.58
N ASP A 14 16.93 2.20 11.81
CA ASP A 14 16.93 3.60 11.46
C ASP A 14 15.71 3.92 10.58
N THR A 15 14.75 4.62 11.16
CA THR A 15 13.50 5.02 10.50
C THR A 15 13.63 6.33 9.72
N SER A 16 14.81 6.95 9.68
CA SER A 16 15.01 8.25 9.02
C SER A 16 14.82 8.18 7.50
N ASN A 17 15.01 7.00 6.90
CA ASN A 17 14.99 6.80 5.45
C ASN A 17 13.90 5.82 4.95
N LEU A 18 12.78 5.70 5.67
CA LEU A 18 11.70 4.77 5.30
C LEU A 18 11.11 5.06 3.91
N MET A 19 11.03 6.33 3.50
CA MET A 19 10.46 6.67 2.18
C MET A 19 11.26 6.06 1.02
N GLU A 20 12.59 6.07 1.06
CA GLU A 20 13.39 5.44 0.00
C GLU A 20 13.30 3.92 0.03
N GLN A 21 13.12 3.32 1.22
CA GLN A 21 12.86 1.87 1.32
C GLN A 21 11.49 1.52 0.73
N ILE A 22 10.45 2.31 1.04
CA ILE A 22 9.09 2.15 0.50
C ILE A 22 9.10 2.25 -1.03
N LEU A 23 9.84 3.22 -1.58
CA LEU A 23 9.90 3.47 -3.03
C LEU A 23 10.99 2.69 -3.77
N SER A 24 11.70 1.79 -3.08
CA SER A 24 12.71 0.93 -3.70
C SER A 24 12.07 -0.01 -4.72
N SER A 25 12.78 -0.27 -5.83
CA SER A 25 12.26 -1.11 -6.91
C SER A 25 11.87 -2.52 -6.45
N ASP A 26 12.62 -3.10 -5.52
CA ASP A 26 12.32 -4.42 -4.94
C ASP A 26 11.00 -4.39 -4.15
N ASN A 27 10.84 -3.43 -3.23
CA ASN A 27 9.64 -3.32 -2.40
C ASN A 27 8.39 -3.03 -3.26
N LEU A 28 8.51 -2.12 -4.22
CA LEU A 28 7.42 -1.82 -5.15
C LEU A 28 7.05 -3.05 -5.99
N ASN A 29 8.02 -3.82 -6.48
CA ASN A 29 7.71 -5.05 -7.20
C ASN A 29 6.98 -6.07 -6.32
N ARG A 30 7.40 -6.26 -5.06
CA ARG A 30 6.69 -7.13 -4.10
C ARG A 30 5.29 -6.62 -3.79
N ALA A 31 5.10 -5.32 -3.62
CA ALA A 31 3.79 -4.71 -3.42
C ALA A 31 2.86 -4.92 -4.63
N TYR A 32 3.36 -4.74 -5.85
CA TYR A 32 2.62 -5.02 -7.08
C TYR A 32 2.17 -6.48 -7.12
N LEU A 33 3.08 -7.43 -6.90
CA LEU A 33 2.77 -8.86 -6.93
C LEU A 33 1.72 -9.23 -5.88
N GLN A 34 1.82 -8.67 -4.67
CA GLN A 34 0.85 -8.93 -3.61
C GLN A 34 -0.55 -8.38 -3.94
N VAL A 35 -0.64 -7.16 -4.49
CA VAL A 35 -1.94 -6.57 -4.88
C VAL A 35 -2.58 -7.35 -6.02
N VAL A 36 -1.81 -7.75 -7.04
CA VAL A 36 -2.32 -8.58 -8.13
C VAL A 36 -2.78 -9.95 -7.62
N ARG A 37 -2.03 -10.56 -6.70
CA ARG A 37 -2.43 -11.83 -6.06
C ARG A 37 -3.73 -11.70 -5.27
N ASN A 38 -3.91 -10.59 -4.55
CA ASN A 38 -5.10 -10.32 -3.75
C ASN A 38 -6.35 -10.06 -4.60
N LYS A 39 -6.19 -9.67 -5.87
CA LYS A 39 -7.29 -9.27 -6.77
C LYS A 39 -8.12 -8.13 -6.15
N GLY A 40 -9.40 -8.39 -5.84
CA GLY A 40 -10.33 -7.44 -5.25
C GLY A 40 -11.06 -6.59 -6.30
N ALA A 41 -12.17 -6.00 -5.86
CA ALA A 41 -12.98 -5.13 -6.71
C ALA A 41 -12.27 -3.80 -7.05
N GLU A 42 -12.78 -3.10 -8.05
CA GLU A 42 -12.21 -1.80 -8.44
C GLU A 42 -12.55 -0.72 -7.41
N GLY A 43 -11.71 0.33 -7.37
CA GLY A 43 -11.97 1.54 -6.60
C GLY A 43 -12.91 2.51 -7.33
N VAL A 44 -12.88 3.78 -6.94
CA VAL A 44 -13.73 4.83 -7.55
C VAL A 44 -13.37 5.14 -9.01
N ASP A 45 -12.15 4.82 -9.42
CA ASP A 45 -11.64 5.02 -10.78
C ASP A 45 -11.98 3.86 -11.75
N GLY A 46 -12.56 2.77 -11.23
CA GLY A 46 -12.94 1.62 -12.04
C GLY A 46 -11.77 0.79 -12.59
N MET A 47 -10.52 1.05 -12.16
CA MET A 47 -9.36 0.33 -12.65
C MET A 47 -9.26 -1.05 -12.00
N LYS A 48 -9.14 -2.09 -12.84
CA LYS A 48 -8.94 -3.48 -12.42
C LYS A 48 -7.49 -3.72 -12.04
N TYR A 49 -7.28 -4.72 -11.19
CA TYR A 49 -5.93 -5.15 -10.81
C TYR A 49 -5.07 -5.63 -11.99
N THR A 50 -5.71 -6.09 -13.08
CA THR A 50 -5.04 -6.50 -14.32
C THR A 50 -4.46 -5.33 -15.12
N GLU A 51 -4.99 -4.13 -14.95
CA GLU A 51 -4.56 -2.92 -15.67
C GLU A 51 -3.42 -2.18 -14.93
N LEU A 52 -3.17 -2.53 -13.66
CA LEU A 52 -2.19 -1.87 -12.81
C LEU A 52 -0.78 -1.86 -13.43
N LYS A 53 -0.37 -2.95 -14.09
CA LYS A 53 0.97 -3.04 -14.70
C LYS A 53 1.20 -1.95 -15.75
N GLU A 54 0.23 -1.79 -16.66
CA GLU A 54 0.31 -0.79 -17.72
C GLU A 54 0.20 0.63 -17.16
N HIS A 55 -0.66 0.81 -16.14
CA HIS A 55 -0.78 2.08 -15.45
C HIS A 55 0.53 2.50 -14.78
N LEU A 56 1.21 1.58 -14.08
CA LEU A 56 2.50 1.84 -13.43
C LEU A 56 3.63 2.04 -14.46
N ALA A 57 3.60 1.33 -15.59
CA ALA A 57 4.58 1.56 -16.66
C ALA A 57 4.51 2.99 -17.23
N LYS A 58 3.30 3.58 -17.28
CA LYS A 58 3.08 4.95 -17.77
C LYS A 58 3.28 6.02 -16.69
N ASN A 59 2.83 5.75 -15.46
CA ASN A 59 2.69 6.77 -14.41
C ASN A 59 3.56 6.53 -13.17
N GLY A 60 4.25 5.39 -13.07
CA GLY A 60 4.93 4.96 -11.85
C GLY A 60 5.99 5.93 -11.35
N GLU A 61 6.83 6.46 -12.25
CA GLU A 61 7.84 7.46 -11.86
C GLU A 61 7.21 8.79 -11.42
N ILE A 62 6.11 9.21 -12.05
CA ILE A 62 5.36 10.41 -11.63
C ILE A 62 4.78 10.20 -10.22
N ILE A 63 4.20 9.03 -9.95
CA ILE A 63 3.64 8.68 -8.64
C ILE A 63 4.75 8.66 -7.58
N LYS A 64 5.90 8.05 -7.86
CA LYS A 64 7.06 8.03 -6.93
C LYS A 64 7.53 9.45 -6.60
N GLU A 65 7.66 10.31 -7.60
CA GLU A 65 8.08 11.70 -7.39
C GLU A 65 7.05 12.49 -6.58
N GLN A 66 5.76 12.29 -6.85
CA GLN A 66 4.69 12.87 -6.05
C GLN A 66 4.70 12.38 -4.60
N LEU A 67 5.05 11.11 -4.35
CA LEU A 67 5.19 10.58 -2.99
C LEU A 67 6.39 11.19 -2.27
N ARG A 68 7.56 11.29 -2.93
CA ARG A 68 8.76 11.94 -2.38
C ARG A 68 8.52 13.40 -2.02
N THR A 69 7.85 14.13 -2.90
CA THR A 69 7.54 15.56 -2.72
C THR A 69 6.28 15.83 -1.90
N ARG A 70 5.64 14.78 -1.37
CA ARG A 70 4.40 14.85 -0.58
C ARG A 70 3.21 15.52 -1.31
N LYS A 71 3.18 15.39 -2.64
CA LYS A 71 2.14 15.92 -3.53
C LYS A 71 1.14 14.87 -4.01
N TYR A 72 1.39 13.59 -3.76
CA TYR A 72 0.46 12.51 -4.12
C TYR A 72 -0.86 12.70 -3.37
N LYS A 73 -1.98 12.58 -4.08
CA LYS A 73 -3.33 12.71 -3.52
C LYS A 73 -4.04 11.37 -3.67
N PRO A 74 -4.17 10.57 -2.59
CA PRO A 74 -4.95 9.34 -2.62
C PRO A 74 -6.39 9.61 -3.04
N GLN A 75 -7.00 8.67 -3.74
CA GLN A 75 -8.40 8.77 -4.14
C GLN A 75 -9.32 8.38 -2.96
N PRO A 76 -10.56 8.90 -2.92
CA PRO A 76 -11.54 8.44 -1.94
C PRO A 76 -11.84 6.96 -2.16
N VAL A 77 -12.13 6.24 -1.06
CA VAL A 77 -12.50 4.83 -1.13
C VAL A 77 -13.92 4.65 -1.68
N ARG A 78 -14.13 3.63 -2.52
CA ARG A 78 -15.45 3.28 -3.03
C ARG A 78 -16.25 2.54 -1.97
N ARG A 79 -17.47 3.00 -1.67
CA ARG A 79 -18.37 2.34 -0.73
C ARG A 79 -19.10 1.20 -1.44
N VAL A 80 -19.08 0.01 -0.82
CA VAL A 80 -19.79 -1.17 -1.31
C VAL A 80 -20.50 -1.84 -0.14
N GLU A 81 -21.75 -2.17 -0.36
CA GLU A 81 -22.56 -2.96 0.56
C GLU A 81 -22.47 -4.44 0.15
N ILE A 82 -22.04 -5.31 1.07
CA ILE A 82 -22.07 -6.75 0.85
C ILE A 82 -22.92 -7.45 1.93
N PRO A 83 -23.73 -8.45 1.58
CA PRO A 83 -24.50 -9.21 2.56
C PRO A 83 -23.57 -10.00 3.48
N LYS A 84 -23.93 -10.09 4.77
CA LYS A 84 -23.25 -11.01 5.70
C LYS A 84 -23.94 -12.39 5.70
N PRO A 85 -23.22 -13.49 5.99
CA PRO A 85 -23.81 -14.83 6.03
C PRO A 85 -24.92 -15.00 7.07
N ASP A 86 -24.86 -14.25 8.16
CA ASP A 86 -25.76 -14.27 9.32
C ASP A 86 -26.88 -13.22 9.25
N GLY A 87 -26.96 -12.46 8.16
CA GLY A 87 -27.93 -11.39 7.96
C GLY A 87 -27.35 -9.98 8.15
N GLY A 88 -28.01 -9.00 7.53
CA GLY A 88 -27.55 -7.61 7.49
C GLY A 88 -26.44 -7.36 6.46
N VAL A 89 -25.88 -6.15 6.51
CA VAL A 89 -24.93 -5.62 5.51
C VAL A 89 -23.58 -5.30 6.16
N ARG A 90 -22.49 -5.58 5.45
CA ARG A 90 -21.14 -5.09 5.75
C ARG A 90 -20.79 -4.00 4.73
N ASN A 91 -20.50 -2.81 5.24
CA ASN A 91 -20.01 -1.69 4.44
C ASN A 91 -18.50 -1.81 4.26
N LEU A 92 -18.04 -1.92 3.02
CA LEU A 92 -16.63 -1.92 2.66
C LEU A 92 -16.24 -0.56 2.07
N GLY A 93 -14.99 -0.16 2.33
CA GLY A 93 -14.31 0.92 1.61
C GLY A 93 -13.20 0.31 0.76
N ILE A 94 -13.33 0.41 -0.56
CA ILE A 94 -12.39 -0.19 -1.51
C ILE A 94 -11.53 0.92 -2.13
N PRO A 95 -10.23 1.04 -1.80
CA PRO A 95 -9.34 1.98 -2.46
C PRO A 95 -9.14 1.62 -3.94
N THR A 96 -8.67 2.58 -4.73
CA THR A 96 -8.18 2.31 -6.10
C THR A 96 -7.04 1.29 -6.08
N VAL A 97 -6.82 0.58 -7.17
CA VAL A 97 -5.73 -0.40 -7.22
C VAL A 97 -4.36 0.28 -7.03
N THR A 98 -4.18 1.51 -7.54
CA THR A 98 -2.99 2.33 -7.31
C THR A 98 -2.80 2.66 -5.84
N ASP A 99 -3.86 3.05 -5.14
CA ASP A 99 -3.77 3.32 -3.69
C ASP A 99 -3.50 2.04 -2.89
N ARG A 100 -4.10 0.91 -3.26
CA ARG A 100 -3.80 -0.39 -2.62
C ARG A 100 -2.34 -0.78 -2.81
N PHE A 101 -1.78 -0.53 -4.00
CA PHE A 101 -0.37 -0.74 -4.30
C PHE A 101 0.55 0.09 -3.41
N ILE A 102 0.27 1.38 -3.26
CA ILE A 102 1.04 2.29 -2.40
C ILE A 102 0.91 1.89 -0.93
N GLN A 103 -0.31 1.62 -0.46
CA GLN A 103 -0.56 1.17 0.91
C GLN A 103 0.17 -0.15 1.22
N GLN A 104 0.16 -1.08 0.27
CA GLN A 104 0.87 -2.35 0.38
C GLN A 104 2.39 -2.14 0.41
N ALA A 105 2.93 -1.18 -0.34
CA ALA A 105 4.35 -0.82 -0.27
C ALA A 105 4.74 -0.21 1.08
N ILE A 106 3.88 0.64 1.65
CA ILE A 106 4.07 1.23 2.99
C ILE A 106 4.04 0.15 4.08
N ALA A 107 3.08 -0.79 4.01
CA ALA A 107 2.89 -1.80 5.05
C ALA A 107 4.00 -2.88 5.12
N GLN A 108 4.88 -2.94 4.11
CA GLN A 108 5.96 -3.94 4.01
C GLN A 108 7.30 -3.46 4.57
N VAL A 109 7.41 -2.19 4.96
CA VAL A 109 8.62 -1.54 5.49
C VAL A 109 8.37 -1.16 6.95
#